data_AF-A0A4Y8JVM3-F1
#
_entry.id   AF-A0A4Y8JVM3-F1
#
_cell.length_a   1.000
_cell.length_b   1.000
_cell.length_c   1.000
_cell.angle_alpha   90.00
_cell.angle_beta   90.00
_cell.angle_gamma   90.00
#
_symmetry.space_group_name_H-M   'P 1'
#
loop_
_entity.id
_entity.type
_entity.pdbx_description
1 polymer ?
#
loop_
_entity_poly.entity_id
_entity_poly.type
_entity_poly.pdbx_seq_one_letter_code
_entity_poly.pdbx_strand_id
1 'polypeptide(L)'
;MGISPISIKESAEGTGLNREISIPGFSKGVGLKDLAIMSRQMATMIGSGLSLLRTLNILAEQTENKPLAKILKQVRDDVERGVSISESFAKHSESFPPIMINMVRAGETGGFLDGALESIAANFEKEVKLRGTIKSAMTYPVIVLLMSLVSVLIMLIFIVPIFEDMFKGLGGALPAPTMFLVNVSNSMIYVVPVLAVGGFAFSVWWRKNKNTDRVRMRVDPLKLRLPVFGNLLKKIAVARFSRNFANMIGAGVPILQALKIVGETSGNWVIENALTKVAESVRQGQSISGPLLLQPVFPPMVTQMIAVGEDAGSLETMLNKIADFYDQEVESSTEQLTAAIEPLLIAFLGVVIGGMVIALYMPIFSIASVIK
;
A
#
# COMPACT_ATOMS: atom_id res chain seq x y z
N MET A 1 -18.89 56.52 27.04
CA MET A 1 -18.39 55.79 28.23
C MET A 1 -17.35 54.79 27.76
N GLY A 2 -16.07 55.15 27.85
CA GLY A 2 -14.95 54.29 27.48
C GLY A 2 -14.55 53.45 28.68
N ILE A 3 -14.54 52.14 28.51
CA ILE A 3 -14.11 51.20 29.55
C ILE A 3 -12.65 50.88 29.24
N SER A 4 -11.74 51.24 30.15
CA SER A 4 -10.33 50.85 30.08
C SER A 4 -10.05 49.80 31.16
N PRO A 5 -9.34 48.70 30.83
CA PRO A 5 -9.11 47.62 31.77
C PRO A 5 -8.16 48.07 32.89
N ILE A 6 -8.57 47.81 34.14
CA ILE A 6 -7.88 48.27 35.36
C ILE A 6 -6.81 47.24 35.81
N SER A 7 -6.88 46.00 35.31
CA SER A 7 -5.79 45.01 35.45
C SER A 7 -5.93 43.90 34.42
N ILE A 8 -4.80 43.42 33.89
CA ILE A 8 -4.71 42.18 33.10
C ILE A 8 -4.03 41.14 33.99
N LYS A 9 -4.72 40.05 34.30
CA LYS A 9 -4.12 38.86 34.90
C LYS A 9 -3.99 37.81 33.81
N GLU A 10 -2.81 37.21 33.74
CA GLU A 10 -2.55 36.04 32.91
C GLU A 10 -3.48 34.92 33.39
N SER A 11 -4.35 34.43 32.51
CA SER A 11 -5.18 33.26 32.82
C SER A 11 -4.23 32.10 33.08
N ALA A 12 -4.39 31.44 34.22
CA ALA A 12 -3.73 30.16 34.46
C ALA A 12 -3.98 29.25 33.26
N GLU A 13 -2.90 28.59 32.78
CA GLU A 13 -2.93 27.69 31.64
C GLU A 13 -4.18 26.80 31.72
N GLY A 14 -5.01 26.87 30.67
CA GLY A 14 -6.29 26.18 30.63
C GLY A 14 -6.14 24.71 31.01
N THR A 15 -7.04 24.26 31.90
CA THR A 15 -7.25 22.86 32.28
C THR A 15 -7.14 21.94 31.06
N GLY A 16 -6.43 20.81 31.21
CA GLY A 16 -6.03 19.86 30.17
C GLY A 16 -7.11 19.25 29.26
N LEU A 17 -8.35 19.77 29.25
CA LEU A 17 -9.39 19.44 28.28
C LEU A 17 -9.12 19.98 26.85
N ASN A 18 -8.26 21.00 26.70
CA ASN A 18 -7.82 21.48 25.37
C ASN A 18 -6.52 20.82 24.89
N ARG A 19 -5.99 19.83 25.62
CA ARG A 19 -4.85 19.06 25.16
C ARG A 19 -5.38 18.07 24.12
N GLU A 20 -4.98 18.22 22.86
CA GLU A 20 -5.24 17.19 21.85
C GLU A 20 -4.70 15.86 22.39
N ILE A 21 -5.60 14.98 22.81
CA ILE A 21 -5.27 13.64 23.27
C ILE A 21 -4.83 12.86 22.03
N SER A 22 -3.55 12.96 21.67
CA SER A 22 -2.95 12.08 20.69
C SER A 22 -2.64 10.75 21.36
N ILE A 23 -3.50 9.76 21.17
CA ILE A 23 -3.21 8.38 21.57
C ILE A 23 -2.05 7.89 20.68
N PRO A 24 -0.87 7.57 21.25
CA PRO A 24 0.26 7.08 20.46
C PRO A 24 -0.15 5.79 19.72
N GLY A 25 -0.19 5.85 18.39
CA GLY A 25 -0.54 4.72 17.52
C GLY A 25 -1.91 4.77 16.82
N PHE A 26 -2.80 5.70 17.18
CA PHE A 26 -4.09 5.91 16.51
C PHE A 26 -4.19 7.19 15.67
N SER A 27 -3.16 8.05 15.68
CA SER A 27 -3.11 9.22 14.80
C SER A 27 -2.97 8.77 13.34
N LYS A 28 -3.97 9.09 12.52
CA LYS A 28 -3.94 8.86 11.08
C LYS A 28 -2.80 9.70 10.48
N GLY A 29 -1.71 9.06 10.07
CA GLY A 29 -0.58 9.74 9.42
C GLY A 29 -0.99 10.36 8.08
N VAL A 30 -0.03 11.02 7.42
CA VAL A 30 -0.26 11.58 6.08
C VAL A 30 -0.38 10.44 5.06
N GLY A 31 -1.57 10.30 4.45
CA GLY A 31 -1.84 9.27 3.45
C GLY A 31 -1.58 9.75 2.02
N LEU A 32 -1.43 8.80 1.09
CA LEU A 32 -1.27 9.11 -0.34
C LEU A 32 -2.43 9.96 -0.91
N LYS A 33 -3.67 9.72 -0.46
CA LYS A 33 -4.84 10.51 -0.87
C LYS A 33 -4.73 11.97 -0.41
N ASP A 34 -4.21 12.19 0.81
CA ASP A 34 -4.01 13.54 1.35
C ASP A 34 -2.93 14.28 0.54
N LEU A 35 -1.83 13.59 0.20
CA LEU A 35 -0.78 14.13 -0.67
C LEU A 35 -1.29 14.44 -2.08
N ALA A 36 -2.14 13.59 -2.65
CA ALA A 36 -2.73 13.81 -3.97
C ALA A 36 -3.60 15.07 -3.99
N ILE A 37 -4.50 15.22 -3.02
CA ILE A 37 -5.38 16.39 -2.90
C ILE A 37 -4.55 17.67 -2.70
N MET A 38 -3.59 17.64 -1.76
CA MET A 38 -2.72 18.79 -1.49
C MET A 38 -1.91 19.18 -2.72
N SER A 39 -1.30 18.20 -3.41
CA SER A 39 -0.49 18.46 -4.61
C SER A 39 -1.35 19.05 -5.73
N ARG A 40 -2.57 18.53 -5.95
CA ARG A 40 -3.53 19.05 -6.93
C ARG A 40 -3.94 20.48 -6.63
N GLN A 41 -4.34 20.75 -5.39
CA GLN A 41 -4.72 22.11 -4.96
C GLN A 41 -3.55 23.09 -5.09
N MET A 42 -2.34 22.65 -4.71
CA MET A 42 -1.13 23.44 -4.85
C MET A 42 -0.82 23.76 -6.32
N ALA A 43 -0.82 22.75 -7.19
CA ALA A 43 -0.59 22.92 -8.62
C ALA A 43 -1.61 23.89 -9.25
N THR A 44 -2.90 23.73 -8.94
CA THR A 44 -3.96 24.62 -9.45
C THR A 44 -3.77 26.07 -8.99
N MET A 45 -3.46 26.30 -7.72
CA MET A 45 -3.28 27.66 -7.19
C MET A 45 -2.03 28.35 -7.77
N ILE A 46 -0.88 27.65 -7.78
CA ILE A 46 0.36 28.17 -8.36
C ILE A 46 0.20 28.42 -9.87
N GLY A 47 -0.40 27.47 -10.60
CA GLY A 47 -0.69 27.63 -12.03
C GLY A 47 -1.68 28.75 -12.34
N SER A 48 -2.53 29.14 -11.37
CA SER A 48 -3.41 30.31 -11.47
C SER A 48 -2.73 31.64 -11.09
N GLY A 49 -1.42 31.62 -10.81
CA GLY A 49 -0.62 32.80 -10.50
C GLY A 49 -0.69 33.24 -9.03
N LEU A 50 -1.20 32.43 -8.11
CA LEU A 50 -1.10 32.74 -6.69
C LEU A 50 0.35 32.61 -6.22
N SER A 51 0.79 33.51 -5.34
CA SER A 51 2.12 33.40 -4.74
C SER A 51 2.25 32.14 -3.88
N LEU A 52 3.47 31.60 -3.80
CA LEU A 52 3.75 30.38 -3.05
C LEU A 52 3.33 30.49 -1.57
N LEU A 53 3.66 31.59 -0.90
CA LEU A 53 3.26 31.83 0.48
C LEU A 53 1.74 31.90 0.67
N ARG A 54 1.01 32.51 -0.27
CA ARG A 54 -0.46 32.56 -0.21
C ARG A 54 -1.05 31.17 -0.39
N THR A 55 -0.53 30.40 -1.34
CA THR A 55 -0.94 29.02 -1.58
C THR A 55 -0.70 28.14 -0.34
N LEU A 56 0.49 28.21 0.27
CA LEU A 56 0.81 27.45 1.48
C LEU A 56 -0.08 27.84 2.67
N ASN A 57 -0.41 29.11 2.84
CA ASN A 57 -1.38 29.57 3.85
C ASN A 57 -2.75 28.93 3.65
N ILE A 58 -3.29 28.98 2.43
CA ILE A 58 -4.60 28.39 2.11
C ILE A 58 -4.59 26.89 2.37
N LEU A 59 -3.56 26.17 1.91
CA LEU A 59 -3.44 24.73 2.14
C LEU A 59 -3.34 24.40 3.63
N ALA A 60 -2.57 25.17 4.40
CA ALA A 60 -2.41 24.97 5.84
C ALA A 60 -3.72 25.18 6.63
N GLU A 61 -4.62 26.04 6.13
CA GLU A 61 -5.93 26.30 6.74
C GLU A 61 -7.02 25.32 6.30
N GLN A 62 -7.01 24.91 5.03
CA GLN A 62 -8.07 24.08 4.43
C GLN A 62 -7.80 22.56 4.50
N THR A 63 -6.59 22.15 4.85
CA THR A 63 -6.26 20.72 4.94
C THR A 63 -6.99 20.04 6.11
N GLU A 64 -7.84 19.07 5.81
CA GLU A 64 -8.58 18.29 6.81
C GLU A 64 -7.67 17.39 7.67
N ASN A 65 -6.59 16.86 7.08
CA ASN A 65 -5.62 16.02 7.79
C ASN A 65 -4.75 16.89 8.72
N LYS A 66 -5.06 16.86 10.03
CA LYS A 66 -4.36 17.65 11.05
C LYS A 66 -2.82 17.53 11.03
N PRO A 67 -2.22 16.31 10.99
CA PRO A 67 -0.78 16.18 10.79
C PRO A 67 -0.24 16.90 9.56
N LEU A 68 -0.91 16.76 8.41
CA LEU A 68 -0.48 17.44 7.17
C LEU A 68 -0.63 18.96 7.29
N ALA A 69 -1.72 19.45 7.86
CA ALA A 69 -1.94 20.88 8.11
C ALA A 69 -0.83 21.48 8.98
N LYS A 70 -0.40 20.77 10.03
CA LYS A 70 0.72 21.18 10.89
C LYS A 70 2.04 21.25 10.12
N ILE A 71 2.32 20.25 9.28
CA ILE A 71 3.51 20.23 8.41
C ILE A 71 3.47 21.39 7.42
N LEU A 72 2.33 21.67 6.79
CA LEU A 72 2.17 22.77 5.85
C LEU A 72 2.37 24.15 6.50
N LYS A 73 1.95 24.32 7.76
CA LYS A 73 2.28 25.53 8.54
C LYS A 73 3.78 25.69 8.74
N GLN A 74 4.48 24.61 9.07
CA GLN A 74 5.94 24.63 9.23
C GLN A 74 6.66 24.93 7.91
N VAL A 75 6.21 24.32 6.81
CA VAL A 75 6.75 24.61 5.47
C VAL A 75 6.50 26.07 5.09
N ARG A 76 5.31 26.60 5.35
CA ARG A 76 5.01 28.02 5.12
C ARG A 76 5.98 28.91 5.90
N ASP A 77 6.15 28.67 7.19
CA ASP A 77 7.01 29.48 8.06
C ASP A 77 8.48 29.41 7.62
N ASP A 78 8.93 28.26 7.13
CA ASP A 78 10.27 28.07 6.56
C ASP A 78 10.44 28.88 5.26
N VAL A 79 9.45 28.81 4.35
CA VAL A 79 9.46 29.57 3.09
C VAL A 79 9.39 31.08 3.33
N GLU A 80 8.64 31.51 4.35
CA GLU A 80 8.57 32.93 4.77
C GLU A 80 9.92 33.44 5.27
N ARG A 81 10.73 32.57 5.87
CA ARG A 81 12.11 32.85 6.29
C ARG A 81 13.14 32.71 5.16
N GLY A 82 12.71 32.36 3.95
CA GLY A 82 13.58 32.23 2.78
C GLY A 82 14.20 30.85 2.57
N VAL A 83 13.75 29.82 3.29
CA VAL A 83 14.14 28.42 2.99
C VAL A 83 13.41 27.96 1.73
N SER A 84 14.07 27.19 0.86
CA SER A 84 13.42 26.64 -0.33
C SER A 84 12.30 25.65 0.04
N ILE A 85 11.30 25.49 -0.84
CA ILE A 85 10.22 24.53 -0.59
C ILE A 85 10.75 23.09 -0.61
N SER A 86 11.73 22.77 -1.46
CA SER A 86 12.32 21.43 -1.48
C SER A 86 13.08 21.09 -0.21
N GLU A 87 13.80 22.03 0.39
CA GLU A 87 14.45 21.84 1.70
C GLU A 87 13.41 21.70 2.82
N SER A 88 12.38 22.53 2.79
CA SER A 88 11.29 22.47 3.78
C SER A 88 10.54 21.14 3.71
N PHE A 89 10.26 20.62 2.51
CA PHE A 89 9.70 19.28 2.33
C PHE A 89 10.66 18.18 2.78
N ALA A 90 11.97 18.33 2.54
CA ALA A 90 12.97 17.34 2.96
C ALA A 90 13.04 17.17 4.49
N LYS A 91 12.78 18.23 5.27
CA LYS A 91 12.66 18.14 6.75
C LYS A 91 11.53 17.20 7.20
N HIS A 92 10.59 16.90 6.32
CA HIS A 92 9.42 16.04 6.58
C HIS A 92 9.42 14.79 5.66
N SER A 93 10.59 14.18 5.44
CA SER A 93 10.77 13.00 4.58
C SER A 93 9.95 11.76 4.99
N GLU A 94 9.43 11.72 6.22
CA GLU A 94 8.49 10.67 6.65
C GLU A 94 7.10 10.83 6.01
N SER A 95 6.70 12.06 5.67
CA SER A 95 5.39 12.38 5.08
C SER A 95 5.48 12.69 3.59
N PHE A 96 6.57 13.32 3.14
CA PHE A 96 6.78 13.64 1.73
C PHE A 96 7.73 12.63 1.08
N PRO A 97 7.27 11.88 0.06
CA PRO A 97 8.10 10.85 -0.57
C PRO A 97 9.24 11.48 -1.39
N PRO A 98 10.37 10.77 -1.59
CA PRO A 98 11.53 11.29 -2.33
C PRO A 98 11.21 11.82 -3.72
N ILE A 99 10.26 11.22 -4.43
CA ILE A 99 9.85 11.69 -5.77
C ILE A 99 9.29 13.12 -5.70
N MET A 100 8.51 13.45 -4.67
CA MET A 100 7.92 14.77 -4.50
C MET A 100 9.01 15.80 -4.20
N ILE A 101 9.86 15.50 -3.22
CA ILE A 101 10.95 16.39 -2.80
C ILE A 101 11.87 16.73 -3.98
N ASN A 102 12.24 15.73 -4.77
CA ASN A 102 13.18 15.93 -5.88
C ASN A 102 12.54 16.58 -7.11
N MET A 103 11.27 16.30 -7.42
CA MET A 103 10.56 17.03 -8.50
C MET A 103 10.39 18.50 -8.15
N VAL A 104 10.03 18.81 -6.90
CA VAL A 104 9.98 20.19 -6.41
C VAL A 104 11.35 20.85 -6.52
N ARG A 105 12.42 20.18 -6.09
CA ARG A 105 13.79 20.72 -6.19
C ARG A 105 14.18 21.04 -7.64
N ALA A 106 13.87 20.14 -8.57
CA ALA A 106 14.14 20.35 -9.99
C ALA A 106 13.33 21.52 -10.54
N GLY A 107 12.04 21.61 -10.21
CA GLY A 107 11.18 22.72 -10.60
C GLY A 107 11.63 24.07 -10.01
N GLU A 108 12.08 24.10 -8.75
CA GLU A 108 12.64 25.30 -8.12
C GLU A 108 13.94 25.74 -8.81
N THR A 109 14.86 24.81 -9.04
CA THR A 109 16.18 25.12 -9.62
C THR A 109 16.06 25.51 -11.09
N GLY A 110 15.15 24.87 -11.82
CA GLY A 110 14.94 25.08 -13.25
C GLY A 110 13.89 26.14 -13.59
N GLY A 111 13.19 26.70 -12.60
CA GLY A 111 12.20 27.76 -12.81
C GLY A 111 10.86 27.29 -13.40
N PHE A 112 10.55 25.99 -13.35
CA PHE A 112 9.31 25.38 -13.87
C PHE A 112 8.52 24.66 -12.75
N LEU A 113 8.44 25.29 -11.57
CA LEU A 113 7.78 24.73 -10.40
C LEU A 113 6.30 24.39 -10.65
N ASP A 114 5.62 25.17 -11.48
CA ASP A 114 4.24 24.95 -11.91
C ASP A 114 4.06 23.59 -12.62
N GLY A 115 4.88 23.31 -13.65
CA GLY A 115 4.86 22.04 -14.37
C GLY A 115 5.29 20.86 -13.50
N ALA A 116 6.26 21.08 -12.61
CA ALA A 116 6.67 20.07 -11.64
C ALA A 116 5.49 19.69 -10.73
N LEU A 117 4.83 20.67 -10.10
CA LEU A 117 3.67 20.46 -9.23
C LEU A 117 2.51 19.76 -9.93
N GLU A 118 2.22 20.12 -11.19
CA GLU A 118 1.22 19.45 -12.02
C GLU A 118 1.56 17.97 -12.23
N SER A 119 2.84 17.67 -12.51
CA SER A 119 3.32 16.29 -12.65
C SER A 119 3.20 15.49 -11.34
N ILE A 120 3.47 16.12 -10.18
CA ILE A 120 3.28 15.49 -8.86
C ILE A 120 1.81 15.16 -8.63
N ALA A 121 0.93 16.12 -8.87
CA ALA A 121 -0.51 15.96 -8.70
C ALA A 121 -1.04 14.82 -9.56
N ALA A 122 -0.76 14.84 -10.87
CA ALA A 122 -1.18 13.80 -11.81
C ALA A 122 -0.65 12.42 -11.41
N ASN A 123 0.61 12.33 -10.96
CA ASN A 123 1.20 11.07 -10.52
C ASN A 123 0.48 10.49 -9.30
N PHE A 124 0.26 11.30 -8.26
CA PHE A 124 -0.41 10.84 -7.05
C PHE A 124 -1.89 10.53 -7.28
N GLU A 125 -2.60 11.28 -8.12
CA GLU A 125 -3.97 10.96 -8.52
C GLU A 125 -4.08 9.61 -9.22
N LYS A 126 -3.19 9.35 -10.19
CA LYS A 126 -3.11 8.05 -10.87
C LYS A 126 -2.77 6.93 -9.88
N GLU A 127 -1.84 7.16 -8.95
CA GLU A 127 -1.49 6.15 -7.94
C GLU A 127 -2.65 5.89 -6.97
N VAL A 128 -3.39 6.92 -6.55
CA VAL A 128 -4.61 6.77 -5.75
C VAL A 128 -5.66 5.97 -6.51
N LYS A 129 -5.89 6.26 -7.79
CA LYS A 129 -6.82 5.51 -8.65
C LYS A 129 -6.41 4.05 -8.74
N LEU A 130 -5.15 3.76 -9.07
CA LEU A 130 -4.62 2.40 -9.18
C LEU A 130 -4.78 1.60 -7.88
N ARG A 131 -4.37 2.19 -6.74
CA ARG A 131 -4.56 1.55 -5.43
C ARG A 131 -6.03 1.38 -5.07
N GLY A 132 -6.88 2.32 -5.50
CA GLY A 132 -8.33 2.26 -5.36
C GLY A 132 -8.91 1.05 -6.09
N THR A 133 -8.60 0.87 -7.36
CA THR A 133 -9.03 -0.27 -8.20
C THR A 133 -8.59 -1.61 -7.60
N ILE A 134 -7.32 -1.71 -7.17
CA ILE A 134 -6.81 -2.93 -6.52
C ILE A 134 -7.57 -3.20 -5.21
N LYS A 135 -7.79 -2.15 -4.40
CA LYS A 135 -8.48 -2.29 -3.11
C LYS A 135 -9.94 -2.69 -3.29
N SER A 136 -10.67 -2.07 -4.22
CA SER A 136 -12.09 -2.38 -4.44
C SER A 136 -12.27 -3.82 -4.90
N ALA A 137 -11.46 -4.27 -5.86
CA ALA A 137 -11.49 -5.63 -6.37
C ALA A 137 -11.16 -6.69 -5.30
N MET A 138 -10.19 -6.40 -4.42
CA MET A 138 -9.81 -7.31 -3.33
C MET A 138 -10.75 -7.28 -2.12
N THR A 139 -11.63 -6.27 -2.01
CA THR A 139 -12.49 -6.10 -0.83
C THR A 139 -13.48 -7.26 -0.68
N TYR A 140 -14.14 -7.67 -1.76
CA TYR A 140 -15.11 -8.77 -1.72
C TYR A 140 -14.46 -10.12 -1.35
N PRO A 141 -13.38 -10.58 -2.03
CA PRO A 141 -12.68 -11.81 -1.64
C PRO A 141 -12.23 -11.85 -0.18
N VAL A 142 -11.70 -10.74 0.34
CA VAL A 142 -11.23 -10.66 1.72
C VAL A 142 -12.40 -10.77 2.71
N ILE A 143 -13.53 -10.12 2.44
CA ILE A 143 -14.72 -10.20 3.31
C ILE A 143 -15.27 -11.63 3.31
N VAL A 144 -15.43 -12.26 2.13
CA VAL A 144 -15.95 -13.63 2.03
C VAL A 144 -15.02 -14.63 2.72
N LEU A 145 -13.71 -14.50 2.51
CA LEU A 145 -12.71 -15.35 3.19
C LEU A 145 -12.76 -15.17 4.71
N LEU A 146 -12.95 -13.94 5.20
CA LEU A 146 -13.07 -13.70 6.64
C LEU A 146 -14.37 -14.28 7.20
N MET A 147 -15.50 -14.11 6.51
CA MET A 147 -16.78 -14.70 6.89
C MET A 147 -16.78 -16.23 6.85
N SER A 148 -16.09 -16.83 5.87
CA SER A 148 -15.95 -18.28 5.78
C SER A 148 -15.07 -18.83 6.90
N LEU A 149 -13.95 -18.17 7.20
CA LEU A 149 -13.08 -18.54 8.31
C LEU A 149 -13.82 -18.46 9.65
N VAL A 150 -14.59 -17.39 9.87
CA VAL A 150 -15.44 -17.23 11.06
C VAL A 150 -16.49 -18.34 11.14
N SER A 151 -17.17 -18.67 10.03
CA SER A 151 -18.14 -19.76 9.98
C SER A 151 -17.53 -21.11 10.35
N VAL A 152 -16.35 -21.42 9.81
CA VAL A 152 -15.62 -22.67 10.13
C VAL A 152 -15.19 -22.69 11.60
N LEU A 153 -14.70 -21.58 12.14
CA LEU A 153 -14.33 -21.47 13.55
C LEU A 153 -15.54 -21.66 14.48
N ILE A 154 -16.69 -21.05 14.16
CA ILE A 154 -17.93 -21.25 14.92
C ILE A 154 -18.34 -22.72 14.90
N MET A 155 -18.29 -23.36 13.73
CA MET A 155 -18.66 -24.76 13.60
C MET A 155 -17.71 -25.67 14.39
N LEU A 156 -16.40 -25.43 14.35
CA LEU A 156 -15.42 -26.19 15.12
C LEU A 156 -15.55 -25.95 16.63
N ILE A 157 -15.67 -24.71 17.08
CA ILE A 157 -15.63 -24.38 18.52
C ILE A 157 -16.96 -24.66 19.23
N PHE A 158 -18.09 -24.48 18.54
CA PHE A 158 -19.41 -24.63 19.17
C PHE A 158 -20.16 -25.87 18.70
N ILE A 159 -20.20 -26.15 17.39
CA ILE A 159 -21.06 -27.23 16.86
C ILE A 159 -20.44 -28.60 17.11
N VAL A 160 -19.14 -28.78 16.79
CA VAL A 160 -18.48 -30.08 16.95
C VAL A 160 -18.54 -30.61 18.40
N PRO A 161 -18.29 -29.81 19.46
CA PRO A 161 -18.41 -30.30 20.84
C PRO A 161 -19.82 -30.72 21.25
N ILE A 162 -20.86 -30.02 20.77
CA ILE A 162 -22.25 -30.41 21.03
C ILE A 162 -22.52 -31.81 20.49
N PHE A 163 -22.05 -32.12 19.28
CA PHE A 163 -22.16 -33.46 18.71
C PHE A 163 -21.30 -34.48 19.47
N GLU A 164 -20.08 -34.12 19.86
CA GLU A 164 -19.21 -34.99 20.66
C GLU A 164 -19.88 -35.43 21.97
N ASP A 165 -20.46 -34.48 22.71
CA ASP A 165 -21.13 -34.74 23.98
C ASP A 165 -22.41 -35.57 23.78
N MET A 166 -23.18 -35.29 22.73
CA MET A 166 -24.35 -36.09 22.35
C MET A 166 -23.97 -37.56 22.10
N PHE A 167 -22.85 -37.81 21.41
CA PHE A 167 -22.41 -39.17 21.09
C PHE A 167 -21.75 -39.90 22.26
N LYS A 168 -21.02 -39.19 23.14
CA LYS A 168 -20.49 -39.77 24.39
C LYS A 168 -21.62 -40.36 25.25
N GLY A 169 -22.80 -39.72 25.26
CA GLY A 169 -23.98 -40.21 25.97
C GLY A 169 -24.59 -41.50 25.39
N LEU A 170 -24.29 -41.86 24.14
CA LEU A 170 -24.86 -43.00 23.43
C LEU A 170 -23.96 -44.25 23.42
N GLY A 171 -22.77 -44.19 24.03
CA GLY A 171 -21.91 -45.36 24.26
C GLY A 171 -21.20 -45.96 23.04
N GLY A 172 -21.18 -45.26 21.90
CA GLY A 172 -20.52 -45.69 20.65
C GLY A 172 -19.22 -44.96 20.37
N ALA A 173 -18.29 -45.60 19.66
CA ALA A 173 -17.09 -44.94 19.15
C ALA A 173 -17.43 -44.05 17.95
N LEU A 174 -16.86 -42.84 17.90
CA LEU A 174 -17.04 -41.91 16.79
C LEU A 174 -16.36 -42.45 15.51
N PRO A 175 -17.01 -42.36 14.33
CA PRO A 175 -16.39 -42.57 13.03
C PRO A 175 -15.12 -41.72 12.83
N ALA A 176 -14.16 -42.25 12.07
CA ALA A 176 -12.87 -41.61 11.86
C ALA A 176 -12.93 -40.14 11.34
N PRO A 177 -13.82 -39.77 10.39
CA PRO A 177 -13.94 -38.37 9.95
C PRO A 177 -14.42 -37.42 11.06
N THR A 178 -15.36 -37.87 11.89
CA THR A 178 -15.87 -37.12 13.03
C THR A 178 -14.81 -36.97 14.12
N MET A 179 -14.05 -38.03 14.38
CA MET A 179 -12.96 -38.03 15.36
C MET A 179 -11.85 -37.05 14.95
N PHE A 180 -11.53 -36.93 13.66
CA PHE A 180 -10.61 -35.90 13.16
C PHE A 180 -11.10 -34.48 13.48
N LEU A 181 -12.37 -34.18 13.21
CA LEU A 181 -12.94 -32.86 13.52
C LEU A 181 -12.96 -32.56 15.01
N VAL A 182 -13.27 -33.55 15.85
CA VAL A 182 -13.22 -33.44 17.31
C VAL A 182 -11.80 -33.15 17.79
N ASN A 183 -10.80 -33.84 17.26
CA ASN A 183 -9.39 -33.58 17.60
C ASN A 183 -8.95 -32.16 17.21
N VAL A 184 -9.35 -31.69 16.02
CA VAL A 184 -9.08 -30.33 15.56
C VAL A 184 -9.79 -29.31 16.45
N SER A 185 -11.08 -29.53 16.76
CA SER A 185 -11.90 -28.69 17.64
C SER A 185 -11.30 -28.56 19.03
N ASN A 186 -10.97 -29.67 19.69
CA ASN A 186 -10.35 -29.69 21.02
C ASN A 186 -8.98 -29.00 21.03
N SER A 187 -8.25 -29.05 19.92
CA SER A 187 -6.99 -28.32 19.75
C SER A 187 -7.18 -26.80 19.59
N MET A 188 -8.35 -26.33 19.12
CA MET A 188 -8.59 -24.89 18.89
C MET A 188 -8.52 -24.06 20.17
N ILE A 189 -8.85 -24.63 21.33
CA ILE A 189 -8.74 -23.95 22.63
C ILE A 189 -7.30 -23.50 22.91
N TYR A 190 -6.31 -24.30 22.48
CA TYR A 190 -4.89 -23.97 22.63
C TYR A 190 -4.33 -23.23 21.42
N VAL A 191 -4.73 -23.61 20.21
CA VAL A 191 -4.22 -23.05 18.95
C VAL A 191 -4.68 -21.60 18.77
N VAL A 192 -5.93 -21.26 19.09
CA VAL A 192 -6.46 -19.90 18.87
C VAL A 192 -5.73 -18.85 19.71
N PRO A 193 -5.52 -19.02 21.04
CA PRO A 193 -4.70 -18.10 21.82
C PRO A 193 -3.26 -18.00 21.34
N VAL A 194 -2.63 -19.13 20.96
CA VAL A 194 -1.25 -19.14 20.44
C VAL A 194 -1.16 -18.41 19.10
N LEU A 195 -2.12 -18.60 18.18
CA LEU A 195 -2.19 -17.88 16.92
C LEU A 195 -2.49 -16.39 17.13
N ALA A 196 -3.32 -16.04 18.10
CA ALA A 196 -3.61 -14.64 18.43
C ALA A 196 -2.37 -13.92 18.98
N VAL A 197 -1.67 -14.52 19.94
CA VAL A 197 -0.44 -13.97 20.53
C VAL A 197 0.70 -13.96 19.50
N GLY A 198 0.88 -15.06 18.77
CA GLY A 198 1.88 -15.18 17.71
C GLY A 198 1.63 -14.20 16.56
N GLY A 199 0.38 -14.05 16.15
CA GLY A 199 -0.04 -13.08 15.12
C GLY A 199 0.15 -11.64 15.57
N PHE A 200 -0.14 -11.33 16.83
CA PHE A 200 0.13 -10.01 17.41
C PHE A 200 1.64 -9.72 17.48
N ALA A 201 2.43 -10.65 18.01
CA ALA A 201 3.88 -10.54 18.08
C ALA A 201 4.51 -10.39 16.68
N PHE A 202 4.06 -11.20 15.72
CA PHE A 202 4.47 -11.11 14.32
C PHE A 202 4.07 -9.77 13.71
N SER A 203 2.87 -9.24 13.99
CA SER A 203 2.42 -7.94 13.49
C SER A 203 3.29 -6.79 14.01
N VAL A 204 3.64 -6.81 15.30
CA VAL A 204 4.55 -5.83 15.91
C VAL A 204 5.95 -5.92 15.30
N TRP A 205 6.50 -7.13 15.21
CA TRP A 205 7.80 -7.37 14.57
C TRP A 205 7.80 -6.93 13.10
N TRP A 206 6.77 -7.30 12.35
CA TRP A 206 6.62 -6.96 10.94
C TRP A 206 6.52 -5.45 10.74
N ARG A 207 5.72 -4.73 11.54
CA ARG A 207 5.63 -3.27 11.46
C ARG A 207 6.98 -2.59 11.65
N LYS A 208 7.81 -3.09 12.57
CA LYS A 208 9.14 -2.53 12.85
C LYS A 208 10.19 -2.93 11.81
N ASN A 209 10.12 -4.15 11.26
CA ASN A 209 11.21 -4.72 10.45
C ASN A 209 10.91 -4.81 8.95
N LYS A 210 9.66 -4.60 8.49
CA LYS A 210 9.28 -4.74 7.07
C LYS A 210 10.08 -3.84 6.12
N ASN A 211 10.57 -2.70 6.60
CA ASN A 211 11.32 -1.73 5.81
C ASN A 211 12.83 -1.96 5.86
N THR A 212 13.32 -2.92 6.65
CA THR A 212 14.76 -3.21 6.76
C THR A 212 15.24 -3.97 5.52
N ASP A 213 16.40 -3.59 4.97
CA ASP A 213 16.95 -4.16 3.72
C ASP A 213 17.08 -5.70 3.78
N ARG A 214 17.51 -6.25 4.92
CA ARG A 214 17.61 -7.71 5.12
C ARG A 214 16.28 -8.44 4.92
N VAL A 215 15.17 -7.82 5.33
CA VAL A 215 13.82 -8.39 5.18
C VAL A 215 13.34 -8.21 3.75
N ARG A 216 13.46 -6.99 3.20
CA ARG A 216 13.06 -6.67 1.82
C ARG A 216 13.77 -7.56 0.79
N MET A 217 15.07 -7.77 0.95
CA MET A 217 15.89 -8.62 0.07
C MET A 217 15.40 -10.06 -0.02
N ARG A 218 14.83 -10.62 1.06
CA ARG A 218 14.28 -11.99 1.04
C ARG A 218 12.82 -12.02 0.60
N VAL A 219 12.00 -11.11 1.14
CA VAL A 219 10.56 -11.15 0.97
C VAL A 219 10.13 -10.64 -0.41
N ASP A 220 10.73 -9.57 -0.92
CA ASP A 220 10.27 -8.94 -2.16
C ASP A 220 10.46 -9.86 -3.40
N PRO A 221 11.57 -10.62 -3.54
CA PRO A 221 11.67 -11.63 -4.59
C PRO A 221 10.65 -12.76 -4.45
N LEU A 222 10.32 -13.18 -3.22
CA LEU A 222 9.31 -14.21 -2.96
C LEU A 222 7.92 -13.73 -3.39
N LYS A 223 7.55 -12.48 -3.07
CA LYS A 223 6.27 -11.89 -3.48
C LYS A 223 6.09 -11.90 -5.01
N LEU A 224 7.14 -11.57 -5.76
CA LEU A 224 7.12 -11.58 -7.23
C LEU A 224 7.02 -12.99 -7.84
N ARG A 225 7.32 -14.03 -7.07
CA ARG A 225 7.24 -15.44 -7.49
C ARG A 225 5.97 -16.15 -7.02
N LEU A 226 5.12 -15.50 -6.23
CA LEU A 226 3.88 -16.11 -5.78
C LEU A 226 3.00 -16.46 -6.98
N PRO A 227 2.44 -17.68 -7.03
CA PRO A 227 1.45 -18.02 -8.05
C PRO A 227 0.27 -17.04 -7.93
N VAL A 228 -0.38 -16.74 -9.05
CA VAL A 228 -1.54 -15.84 -9.13
C VAL A 228 -1.17 -14.35 -8.92
N PHE A 229 -0.58 -13.96 -7.79
CA PHE A 229 -0.29 -12.55 -7.46
C PHE A 229 1.06 -12.02 -7.97
N GLY A 230 2.04 -12.88 -8.23
CA GLY A 230 3.39 -12.46 -8.64
C GLY A 230 3.39 -11.68 -9.96
N ASN A 231 2.61 -12.12 -10.94
CA ASN A 231 2.48 -11.45 -12.23
C ASN A 231 1.81 -10.06 -12.08
N LEU A 232 0.76 -9.96 -11.27
CA LEU A 232 0.11 -8.69 -10.94
C LEU A 232 1.10 -7.71 -10.30
N LEU A 233 1.86 -8.16 -9.30
CA LEU A 233 2.85 -7.33 -8.61
C LEU A 233 3.95 -6.85 -9.56
N LYS A 234 4.39 -7.69 -10.50
CA LYS A 234 5.35 -7.32 -11.54
C LYS A 234 4.79 -6.22 -12.44
N LYS A 235 3.55 -6.38 -12.94
CA LYS A 235 2.87 -5.38 -13.77
C LYS A 235 2.71 -4.04 -13.05
N ILE A 236 2.27 -4.05 -11.79
CA ILE A 236 2.15 -2.83 -10.95
C ILE A 236 3.49 -2.11 -10.86
N ALA A 237 4.56 -2.88 -10.63
CA ALA A 237 5.85 -2.30 -10.36
C ALA A 237 6.51 -1.75 -11.63
N VAL A 238 6.29 -2.38 -12.78
CA VAL A 238 6.65 -1.84 -14.10
C VAL A 238 5.86 -0.56 -14.41
N ALA A 239 4.53 -0.55 -14.20
CA ALA A 239 3.70 0.62 -14.42
C ALA A 239 4.18 1.83 -13.60
N ARG A 240 4.46 1.62 -12.31
CA ARG A 240 4.99 2.66 -11.41
C ARG A 240 6.38 3.14 -11.81
N PHE A 241 7.29 2.22 -12.16
CA PHE A 241 8.61 2.55 -12.66
C PHE A 241 8.49 3.47 -13.89
N SER A 242 7.75 3.03 -14.90
CA SER A 242 7.63 3.77 -16.16
C SER A 242 6.97 5.14 -15.96
N ARG A 243 5.93 5.24 -15.13
CA ARG A 243 5.26 6.50 -14.78
C ARG A 243 6.21 7.47 -14.09
N ASN A 244 6.82 7.02 -12.99
CA ASN A 244 7.68 7.86 -12.17
C ASN A 244 8.89 8.30 -12.98
N PHE A 245 9.43 7.41 -13.82
CA PHE A 245 10.55 7.76 -14.69
C PHE A 245 10.13 8.75 -15.78
N ALA A 246 8.98 8.55 -16.45
CA ALA A 246 8.44 9.51 -17.41
C ALA A 246 8.29 10.91 -16.78
N ASN A 247 7.64 10.99 -15.62
CA ASN A 247 7.40 12.26 -14.94
C ASN A 247 8.70 12.98 -14.56
N MET A 248 9.71 12.23 -14.09
CA MET A 248 11.01 12.81 -13.72
C MET A 248 11.76 13.31 -14.96
N ILE A 249 11.74 12.56 -16.06
CA ILE A 249 12.36 12.99 -17.33
C ILE A 249 11.63 14.19 -17.94
N GLY A 250 10.30 14.19 -17.95
CA GLY A 250 9.49 15.31 -18.43
C GLY A 250 9.65 16.56 -17.59
N ALA A 251 9.86 16.41 -16.28
CA ALA A 251 10.24 17.49 -15.37
C ALA A 251 11.74 17.88 -15.46
N GLY A 252 12.47 17.43 -16.49
CA GLY A 252 13.86 17.82 -16.73
C GLY A 252 14.87 17.31 -15.69
N VAL A 253 14.50 16.33 -14.85
CA VAL A 253 15.43 15.75 -13.88
C VAL A 253 16.48 14.92 -14.63
N PRO A 254 17.78 15.08 -14.34
CA PRO A 254 18.82 14.28 -15.00
C PRO A 254 18.58 12.78 -14.88
N ILE A 255 18.76 12.03 -15.97
CA ILE A 255 18.47 10.59 -16.08
C ILE A 255 19.07 9.78 -14.92
N LEU A 256 20.34 10.01 -14.59
CA LEU A 256 21.02 9.30 -13.49
C LEU A 256 20.36 9.54 -12.13
N GLN A 257 19.94 10.76 -11.87
CA GLN A 257 19.23 11.12 -10.64
C GLN A 257 17.82 10.53 -10.64
N ALA A 258 17.12 10.60 -11.77
CA ALA A 258 15.80 10.02 -11.94
C ALA A 258 15.81 8.49 -11.71
N LEU A 259 16.77 7.74 -12.29
CA LEU A 259 16.90 6.29 -12.08
C LEU A 259 17.06 5.93 -10.60
N LYS A 260 17.88 6.68 -9.86
CA LYS A 260 18.09 6.45 -8.42
C LYS A 260 16.81 6.68 -7.62
N ILE A 261 16.13 7.81 -7.84
CA ILE A 261 14.92 8.19 -7.11
C ILE A 261 13.76 7.24 -7.44
N VAL A 262 13.60 6.86 -8.71
CA VAL A 262 12.57 5.89 -9.12
C VAL A 262 12.85 4.52 -8.50
N GLY A 263 14.13 4.13 -8.39
CA GLY A 263 14.55 2.94 -7.64
C GLY A 263 14.08 2.98 -6.18
N GLU A 264 14.45 4.03 -5.45
CA GLU A 264 14.09 4.22 -4.03
C GLU A 264 12.57 4.26 -3.79
N THR A 265 11.80 4.80 -4.76
CA THR A 265 10.36 4.99 -4.65
C THR A 265 9.53 3.83 -5.22
N SER A 266 10.17 2.86 -5.88
CA SER A 266 9.50 1.68 -6.46
C SER A 266 8.81 0.79 -5.40
N GLY A 267 9.27 0.86 -4.15
CA GLY A 267 8.72 0.08 -3.03
C GLY A 267 9.00 -1.43 -3.12
N ASN A 268 9.90 -1.85 -4.02
CA ASN A 268 10.33 -3.23 -4.17
C ASN A 268 11.84 -3.31 -4.33
N TRP A 269 12.50 -4.06 -3.44
CA TRP A 269 13.96 -4.18 -3.44
C TRP A 269 14.55 -4.72 -4.76
N VAL A 270 13.83 -5.60 -5.48
CA VAL A 270 14.31 -6.16 -6.76
C VAL A 270 14.43 -5.06 -7.82
N ILE A 271 13.50 -4.11 -7.85
CA ILE A 271 13.50 -3.00 -8.81
C ILE A 271 14.50 -1.94 -8.39
N GLU A 272 14.53 -1.59 -7.11
CA GLU A 272 15.52 -0.67 -6.55
C GLU A 272 16.96 -1.11 -6.87
N ASN A 273 17.27 -2.38 -6.63
CA ASN A 273 18.57 -2.97 -6.93
C ASN A 273 18.84 -3.04 -8.45
N ALA A 274 17.83 -3.38 -9.26
CA ALA A 274 17.94 -3.38 -10.72
C ALA A 274 18.27 -1.97 -11.26
N LEU A 275 17.55 -0.94 -10.81
CA LEU A 275 17.76 0.43 -11.25
C LEU A 275 19.06 1.04 -10.73
N THR A 276 19.52 0.62 -9.56
CA THR A 276 20.85 1.00 -9.05
C THR A 276 21.95 0.52 -9.99
N LYS A 277 21.87 -0.75 -10.44
CA LYS A 277 22.83 -1.32 -11.41
C LYS A 277 22.74 -0.64 -12.78
N VAL A 278 21.52 -0.36 -13.26
CA VAL A 278 21.32 0.37 -14.51
C VAL A 278 21.93 1.78 -14.41
N ALA A 279 21.72 2.50 -13.30
CA ALA A 279 22.31 3.81 -13.10
C ALA A 279 23.85 3.79 -13.05
N GLU A 280 24.45 2.72 -12.53
CA GLU A 280 25.91 2.52 -12.54
C GLU A 280 26.44 2.30 -13.97
N SER A 281 25.77 1.46 -14.77
CA SER A 281 26.09 1.26 -16.19
C SER A 281 25.95 2.55 -17.01
N VAL A 282 24.87 3.31 -16.81
CA VAL A 282 24.64 4.58 -17.53
C VAL A 282 25.71 5.62 -17.14
N ARG A 283 26.18 5.62 -15.88
CA ARG A 283 27.29 6.47 -15.44
C ARG A 283 28.60 6.14 -16.17
N GLN A 284 28.78 4.89 -16.60
CA GLN A 284 29.92 4.44 -17.39
C GLN A 284 29.75 4.71 -18.89
N GLY A 285 28.66 5.36 -19.31
CA GLY A 285 28.40 5.72 -20.71
C GLY A 285 27.63 4.66 -21.51
N GLN A 286 27.10 3.62 -20.86
CA GLN A 286 26.23 2.65 -21.53
C GLN A 286 24.81 3.22 -21.73
N SER A 287 24.09 2.69 -22.72
CA SER A 287 22.66 2.98 -22.90
C SER A 287 21.83 2.45 -21.72
N ILE A 288 20.63 2.99 -21.51
CA ILE A 288 19.71 2.55 -20.45
C ILE A 288 19.16 1.16 -20.77
N SER A 289 18.81 0.95 -22.03
CA SER A 289 18.11 -0.24 -22.54
C SER A 289 18.89 -1.54 -22.34
N GLY A 290 20.20 -1.55 -22.55
CA GLY A 290 21.05 -2.75 -22.45
C GLY A 290 21.07 -3.36 -21.03
N PRO A 291 21.50 -2.61 -20.00
CA PRO A 291 21.51 -3.08 -18.61
C PRO A 291 20.11 -3.44 -18.09
N LEU A 292 19.06 -2.78 -18.59
CA LEU A 292 17.68 -3.04 -18.21
C LEU A 292 17.19 -4.40 -18.74
N LEU A 293 17.60 -4.79 -19.96
CA LEU A 293 17.29 -6.09 -20.57
C LEU A 293 17.82 -7.28 -19.76
N LEU A 294 18.94 -7.09 -19.05
CA LEU A 294 19.54 -8.12 -18.19
C LEU A 294 18.76 -8.35 -16.89
N GLN A 295 17.76 -7.53 -16.57
CA GLN A 295 17.01 -7.60 -15.32
C GLN A 295 15.69 -8.36 -15.52
N PRO A 296 15.49 -9.53 -14.86
CA PRO A 296 14.31 -10.38 -15.08
C PRO A 296 12.96 -9.75 -14.70
N VAL A 297 12.98 -8.63 -13.98
CA VAL A 297 11.77 -7.92 -13.56
C VAL A 297 11.14 -7.13 -14.71
N PHE A 298 11.93 -6.69 -15.69
CA PHE A 298 11.44 -5.91 -16.83
C PHE A 298 11.13 -6.82 -18.04
N PRO A 299 9.89 -6.77 -18.57
CA PRO A 299 9.54 -7.51 -19.77
C PRO A 299 10.27 -6.98 -21.01
N PRO A 300 10.52 -7.84 -22.04
CA PRO A 300 11.22 -7.43 -23.26
C PRO A 300 10.58 -6.24 -24.00
N MET A 301 9.25 -6.13 -23.93
CA MET A 301 8.53 -5.00 -24.54
C MET A 301 8.94 -3.66 -23.91
N VAL A 302 9.10 -3.61 -22.57
CA VAL A 302 9.51 -2.39 -21.85
C VAL A 302 10.90 -1.95 -22.29
N THR A 303 11.84 -2.90 -22.32
CA THR A 303 13.24 -2.62 -22.69
C THR A 303 13.35 -2.18 -24.15
N GLN A 304 12.54 -2.77 -25.04
CA GLN A 304 12.50 -2.38 -26.46
C GLN A 304 11.93 -0.98 -26.65
N MET A 305 10.83 -0.64 -25.98
CA MET A 305 10.24 0.70 -26.09
C MET A 305 11.16 1.78 -25.51
N ILE A 306 11.91 1.45 -24.44
CA ILE A 306 12.95 2.34 -23.91
C ILE A 306 14.08 2.52 -24.90
N ALA A 307 14.56 1.45 -25.54
CA ALA A 307 15.59 1.55 -26.58
C ALA A 307 15.15 2.47 -27.73
N VAL A 308 13.94 2.26 -28.25
CA VAL A 308 13.37 3.11 -29.32
C VAL A 308 13.23 4.56 -28.86
N GLY A 309 12.78 4.78 -27.62
CA GLY A 309 12.66 6.14 -27.07
C GLY A 309 14.00 6.82 -26.82
N GLU A 310 15.02 6.06 -26.43
CA GLU A 310 16.39 6.52 -26.24
C GLU A 310 17.00 6.95 -27.60
N ASP A 311 16.90 6.09 -28.63
CA ASP A 311 17.42 6.37 -29.97
C ASP A 311 16.69 7.54 -30.66
N ALA A 312 15.37 7.64 -30.46
CA ALA A 312 14.54 8.69 -31.06
C ALA A 312 14.45 9.97 -30.22
N GLY A 313 15.11 10.04 -29.06
CA GLY A 313 15.02 11.18 -28.14
C GLY A 313 13.61 11.43 -27.58
N SER A 314 12.74 10.41 -27.58
CA SER A 314 11.34 10.46 -27.15
C SER A 314 11.04 9.52 -25.97
N LEU A 315 12.04 9.37 -25.09
CA LEU A 315 11.99 8.46 -23.95
C LEU A 315 10.79 8.71 -23.03
N GLU A 316 10.48 9.96 -22.72
CA GLU A 316 9.30 10.33 -21.92
C GLU A 316 8.00 9.80 -22.54
N THR A 317 7.81 10.01 -23.84
CA THR A 317 6.60 9.55 -24.55
C THR A 317 6.49 8.03 -24.53
N MET A 318 7.59 7.32 -24.75
CA MET A 318 7.60 5.86 -24.70
C MET A 318 7.32 5.33 -23.30
N LEU A 319 7.91 5.94 -22.26
CA LEU A 319 7.66 5.57 -20.87
C LEU A 319 6.19 5.80 -20.47
N ASN A 320 5.57 6.91 -20.90
CA ASN A 320 4.15 7.14 -20.67
C ASN A 320 3.27 6.08 -21.33
N LYS A 321 3.56 5.69 -22.58
CA LYS A 321 2.83 4.62 -23.27
C LYS A 321 2.99 3.26 -22.57
N ILE A 322 4.20 2.92 -22.12
CA ILE A 322 4.46 1.72 -21.33
C ILE A 322 3.62 1.76 -20.05
N ALA A 323 3.65 2.89 -19.35
CA ALA A 323 2.92 3.04 -18.10
C ALA A 323 1.41 2.85 -18.31
N ASP A 324 0.82 3.51 -19.31
CA ASP A 324 -0.62 3.39 -19.60
C ASP A 324 -1.02 1.98 -20.03
N PHE A 325 -0.20 1.30 -20.83
CA PHE A 325 -0.40 -0.10 -21.17
C PHE A 325 -0.39 -1.00 -19.93
N TYR A 326 0.60 -0.84 -19.05
CA TYR A 326 0.68 -1.68 -17.84
C TYR A 326 -0.38 -1.33 -16.80
N ASP A 327 -0.89 -0.09 -16.74
CA ASP A 327 -2.06 0.24 -15.90
C ASP A 327 -3.29 -0.57 -16.36
N GLN A 328 -3.55 -0.63 -17.67
CA GLN A 328 -4.65 -1.43 -18.23
C GLN A 328 -4.46 -2.92 -17.96
N GLU A 329 -3.23 -3.42 -18.11
CA GLU A 329 -2.89 -4.80 -17.77
C GLU A 329 -3.07 -5.11 -16.28
N VAL A 330 -2.80 -4.14 -15.38
CA VAL A 330 -3.05 -4.29 -13.94
C VAL A 330 -4.55 -4.34 -13.66
N GLU A 331 -5.34 -3.46 -14.27
CA GLU A 331 -6.81 -3.45 -14.14
C GLU A 331 -7.40 -4.79 -14.60
N SER A 332 -7.08 -5.22 -15.82
CA SER A 332 -7.57 -6.49 -16.36
C SER A 332 -7.11 -7.71 -15.54
N SER A 333 -5.84 -7.72 -15.10
CA SER A 333 -5.36 -8.81 -14.23
C SER A 333 -6.11 -8.84 -12.90
N THR A 334 -6.40 -7.68 -12.33
CA THR A 334 -7.12 -7.57 -11.06
C THR A 334 -8.56 -8.08 -11.20
N GLU A 335 -9.24 -7.77 -12.30
CA GLU A 335 -10.57 -8.28 -12.61
C GLU A 335 -10.57 -9.81 -12.79
N GLN A 336 -9.64 -10.35 -13.58
CA GLN A 336 -9.49 -11.78 -13.80
C GLN A 336 -9.22 -12.54 -12.49
N LEU A 337 -8.37 -11.98 -11.64
CA LEU A 337 -8.08 -12.55 -10.32
C LEU A 337 -9.33 -12.58 -9.44
N THR A 338 -10.10 -11.49 -9.44
CA THR A 338 -11.35 -11.41 -8.66
C THR A 338 -12.36 -12.44 -9.14
N ALA A 339 -12.55 -12.57 -10.46
CA ALA A 339 -13.46 -13.54 -11.06
C ALA A 339 -13.02 -15.00 -10.82
N ALA A 340 -11.72 -15.27 -10.76
CA ALA A 340 -11.21 -16.63 -10.49
C ALA A 340 -11.30 -17.01 -9.00
N ILE A 341 -11.16 -16.03 -8.09
CA ILE A 341 -11.21 -16.29 -6.64
C ILE A 341 -12.61 -16.72 -6.18
N GLU A 342 -13.67 -16.18 -6.76
CA GLU A 342 -15.05 -16.48 -6.31
C GLU A 342 -15.43 -17.97 -6.46
N PRO A 343 -15.28 -18.63 -7.63
CA PRO A 343 -15.54 -20.07 -7.76
C PRO A 343 -14.67 -20.91 -6.83
N LEU A 344 -13.40 -20.54 -6.65
CA LEU A 344 -12.49 -21.25 -5.75
C LEU A 344 -12.95 -21.14 -4.30
N LEU A 345 -13.41 -19.97 -3.86
CA LEU A 345 -13.94 -19.77 -2.51
C LEU A 345 -15.24 -20.58 -2.30
N ILE A 346 -16.15 -20.57 -3.27
CA ILE A 346 -17.40 -21.34 -3.19
C ILE A 346 -17.11 -22.85 -3.15
N ALA A 347 -16.22 -23.34 -4.02
CA ALA A 347 -15.82 -24.74 -4.04
C ALA A 347 -15.14 -25.15 -2.72
N PHE A 348 -14.20 -24.33 -2.24
CA PHE A 348 -13.54 -24.55 -0.94
C PHE A 348 -14.56 -24.59 0.20
N LEU A 349 -15.47 -23.62 0.25
CA LEU A 349 -16.48 -23.55 1.31
C LEU A 349 -17.44 -24.74 1.25
N GLY A 350 -17.89 -25.12 0.06
CA GLY A 350 -18.75 -26.27 -0.16
C GLY A 350 -18.07 -27.58 0.30
N VAL A 351 -16.79 -27.77 -0.03
CA VAL A 351 -16.03 -28.94 0.42
C VAL A 351 -15.82 -28.93 1.93
N VAL A 352 -15.44 -27.80 2.52
CA VAL A 352 -15.18 -27.70 3.96
C VAL A 352 -16.47 -27.87 4.75
N ILE A 353 -17.50 -27.05 4.50
CA ILE A 353 -18.76 -27.12 5.24
C ILE A 353 -19.50 -28.42 4.93
N GLY A 354 -19.59 -28.81 3.65
CA GLY A 354 -20.26 -30.05 3.27
C GLY A 354 -19.57 -31.27 3.88
N GLY A 355 -18.24 -31.32 3.86
CA GLY A 355 -17.46 -32.36 4.52
C GLY A 355 -17.68 -32.39 6.03
N MET A 356 -17.76 -31.22 6.68
CA MET A 356 -18.07 -31.12 8.10
C MET A 356 -19.46 -31.63 8.44
N VAL A 357 -20.48 -31.24 7.67
CA VAL A 357 -21.86 -31.72 7.87
C VAL A 357 -21.93 -33.24 7.69
N ILE A 358 -21.35 -33.79 6.64
CA ILE A 358 -21.31 -35.25 6.43
C ILE A 358 -20.62 -35.95 7.60
N ALA A 359 -19.46 -35.44 8.05
CA ALA A 359 -18.73 -36.01 9.17
C ALA A 359 -19.52 -35.94 10.49
N LEU A 360 -20.30 -34.89 10.72
CA LEU A 360 -21.13 -34.75 11.93
C LEU A 360 -22.38 -35.64 11.89
N TYR A 361 -22.94 -35.91 10.71
CA TYR A 361 -24.14 -36.74 10.54
C TYR A 361 -23.83 -38.23 10.42
N MET A 362 -22.63 -38.61 9.98
CA MET A 362 -22.21 -40.00 9.84
C MET A 362 -22.48 -40.89 11.08
N PRO A 363 -22.19 -40.45 12.32
CA PRO A 363 -22.39 -41.30 13.49
C PRO A 363 -23.88 -41.52 13.82
N ILE A 364 -24.79 -40.65 13.37
CA ILE A 364 -26.24 -40.85 13.50
C ILE A 364 -26.67 -42.13 12.76
N PHE A 365 -26.15 -42.33 11.54
CA PHE A 365 -26.43 -43.54 10.76
C PHE A 365 -25.81 -44.79 11.39
N SER A 366 -24.65 -44.66 12.05
CA SER A 366 -23.99 -45.76 12.75
C SER A 366 -24.71 -46.17 14.05
N ILE A 367 -25.44 -45.27 14.70
CA ILE A 367 -26.23 -45.60 15.89
C ILE A 367 -27.56 -46.26 15.51
N ALA A 368 -28.17 -45.85 14.40
CA ALA A 368 -29.37 -46.49 13.88
C ALA A 368 -29.17 -47.99 13.54
N SER A 369 -27.94 -48.43 13.28
CA SER A 369 -27.61 -49.85 13.08
C SER A 369 -27.25 -50.62 14.36
N VAL A 370 -27.02 -49.92 15.48
CA VAL A 370 -26.66 -50.52 16.78
C VAL A 370 -27.90 -50.63 17.69
N ILE A 371 -28.92 -49.80 17.50
CA ILE A 371 -30.23 -49.96 18.15
C ILE A 371 -30.95 -51.14 17.48
N LYS A 372 -30.94 -52.29 18.14
CA LYS A 372 -31.73 -53.49 17.80
C LYS A 372 -32.93 -53.62 18.71
#